data_AF-A0A603BIN3-F1
#
_entry.id   AF-A0A603BIN3-F1
#
_cell.length_a   1.000
_cell.length_b   1.000
_cell.length_c   1.000
_cell.angle_alpha   90.00
_cell.angle_beta   90.00
_cell.angle_gamma   90.00
#
_symmetry.space_group_name_H-M   'P 1'
#
loop_
_entity.id
_entity.type
_entity.pdbx_description
1 polymer ?
#
loop_
_entity_poly.entity_id
_entity_poly.type
_entity_poly.pdbx_seq_one_letter_code
_entity_poly.pdbx_strand_id
1 'polypeptide(L)'
;MPVTLSFGNHHNYTLNESRLAHLLSADKEKAIHMGKWDKVQDHFRAEKKDHALDVLYAIIHGQGRGEPGEMEVNVEDMGKIYAFKRLQHLACPAHQDLFNIKMDASQTQFLFMVGDTVISQSKIQDILNISDNAMVASMSREERQLFLRICEMIGATMTWHPELLQGSVSTLRKEVTSNVQIKAAVYEMMRPAEAPDHQFIEWQDTLTENEKSMLACINAGNFDTITQFCKIGYREVQGEVAFSMVHPCISYLLHTYSPFAEFKETNAGFLNKLNQDYNDYHTNKMFIDVILENIYLTHERSLHIGKNGCSRNILLA
;
A
#
# COMPACT_ATOMS: atom_id res chain seq x y z
N MET A 1 -11.36 25.67 7.83
CA MET A 1 -12.14 25.76 6.60
C MET A 1 -13.15 24.63 6.52
N PRO A 2 -14.45 24.94 6.43
CA PRO A 2 -15.47 23.92 6.39
C PRO A 2 -15.52 23.22 5.01
N VAL A 3 -15.78 21.92 5.01
CA VAL A 3 -15.92 21.09 3.81
C VAL A 3 -17.37 20.69 3.62
N THR A 4 -17.86 20.84 2.40
CA THR A 4 -19.17 20.33 2.00
C THR A 4 -19.08 18.89 1.50
N LEU A 5 -19.77 17.97 2.18
CA LEU A 5 -20.05 16.61 1.72
C LEU A 5 -21.33 16.59 0.87
N SER A 6 -21.34 15.81 -0.21
CA SER A 6 -22.46 15.65 -1.14
C SER A 6 -22.97 14.21 -1.09
N PHE A 7 -24.24 14.02 -0.73
CA PHE A 7 -24.88 12.69 -0.65
C PHE A 7 -25.85 12.41 -1.80
N GLY A 8 -25.75 13.18 -2.89
CA GLY A 8 -26.66 13.08 -4.04
C GLY A 8 -27.96 13.87 -3.85
N ASN A 9 -28.76 14.01 -4.92
CA ASN A 9 -30.05 14.71 -4.92
C ASN A 9 -30.01 16.12 -4.29
N HIS A 10 -28.94 16.89 -4.51
CA HIS A 10 -28.70 18.22 -3.93
C HIS A 10 -28.61 18.29 -2.40
N HIS A 11 -28.44 17.16 -1.71
CA HIS A 11 -28.25 17.13 -0.26
C HIS A 11 -26.76 17.30 0.06
N ASN A 12 -26.41 18.51 0.49
CA ASN A 12 -25.05 18.95 0.79
C ASN A 12 -24.93 19.31 2.26
N TYR A 13 -23.86 18.88 2.92
CA TYR A 13 -23.61 19.17 4.34
C TYR A 13 -22.23 19.73 4.57
N THR A 14 -22.20 20.93 5.12
CA THR A 14 -20.98 21.63 5.45
C THR A 14 -20.53 21.25 6.87
N LEU A 15 -19.41 20.54 6.95
CA LEU A 15 -18.78 20.07 8.19
C LEU A 15 -17.49 20.83 8.44
N ASN A 16 -17.14 21.03 9.71
CA ASN A 16 -15.83 21.53 10.10
C ASN A 16 -14.86 20.37 10.36
N GLU A 17 -13.59 20.70 10.59
CA GLU A 17 -12.50 19.74 10.73
C GLU A 17 -12.66 18.82 11.94
N SER A 18 -13.18 19.34 13.06
CA SER A 18 -13.50 18.51 14.23
C SER A 18 -14.53 17.43 13.87
N ARG A 19 -15.59 17.76 13.13
CA ARG A 19 -16.58 16.78 12.66
C ARG A 19 -16.00 15.75 11.71
N LEU A 20 -15.10 16.16 10.82
CA LEU A 20 -14.39 15.23 9.94
C LEU A 20 -13.46 14.29 10.71
N ALA A 21 -12.75 14.79 11.72
CA ALA A 21 -11.87 13.99 12.58
C ALA A 21 -12.65 12.89 13.33
N HIS A 22 -13.83 13.22 13.82
CA HIS A 22 -14.71 12.25 14.45
C HIS A 22 -15.29 11.24 13.46
N LEU A 23 -15.74 11.65 12.26
CA LEU A 23 -16.18 10.71 11.22
C LEU A 23 -15.08 9.72 10.81
N LEU A 24 -13.82 10.13 10.87
CA LEU A 24 -12.66 9.29 10.59
C LEU A 24 -12.30 8.34 11.74
N SER A 25 -12.92 8.48 12.91
CA SER A 25 -12.69 7.58 14.06
C SER A 25 -13.21 6.18 13.79
N ALA A 26 -12.39 5.15 14.06
CA ALA A 26 -12.82 3.75 14.01
C ALA A 26 -13.72 3.36 15.19
N ASP A 27 -13.70 4.12 16.28
CA ASP A 27 -14.68 4.00 17.36
C ASP A 27 -16.05 4.53 16.85
N LYS A 28 -16.99 3.60 16.68
CA LYS A 28 -18.34 3.86 16.21
C LYS A 28 -19.09 4.83 17.13
N GLU A 29 -18.96 4.70 18.45
CA GLU A 29 -19.61 5.62 19.38
C GLU A 29 -19.04 7.03 19.21
N LYS A 30 -17.72 7.16 19.11
CA LYS A 30 -17.07 8.46 18.87
C LYS A 30 -17.40 9.07 17.50
N ALA A 31 -17.61 8.24 16.48
CA ALA A 31 -17.95 8.67 15.12
C ALA A 31 -19.43 9.08 14.97
N ILE A 32 -20.34 8.42 15.71
CA ILE A 32 -21.79 8.63 15.64
C ILE A 32 -22.28 9.62 16.71
N HIS A 33 -21.77 9.54 17.94
CA HIS A 33 -22.15 10.38 19.07
C HIS A 33 -21.32 11.66 19.16
N MET A 34 -21.28 12.40 18.06
CA MET A 34 -20.90 13.79 18.08
C MET A 34 -22.08 14.61 18.59
N GLY A 35 -21.90 15.35 19.70
CA GLY A 35 -22.93 16.23 20.22
C GLY A 35 -23.64 17.02 19.12
N LYS A 36 -24.98 17.06 19.17
CA LYS A 36 -25.88 17.76 18.25
C LYS A 36 -25.32 17.89 16.83
N TRP A 37 -25.40 16.79 16.10
CA TRP A 37 -25.34 16.69 14.64
C TRP A 37 -26.52 17.45 13.97
N ASP A 38 -26.92 18.60 14.55
CA ASP A 38 -28.20 19.30 14.34
C ASP A 38 -28.49 19.46 12.84
N LYS A 39 -27.50 19.89 12.05
CA LYS A 39 -27.72 20.21 10.64
C LYS A 39 -27.91 19.03 9.69
N VAL A 40 -27.34 17.86 9.96
CA VAL A 40 -27.60 16.67 9.13
C VAL A 40 -28.83 15.96 9.66
N GLN A 41 -29.00 15.95 10.98
CA GLN A 41 -30.19 15.46 11.65
C GLN A 41 -31.46 16.20 11.24
N ASP A 42 -31.41 17.49 10.89
CA ASP A 42 -32.58 18.27 10.48
C ASP A 42 -33.25 17.76 9.19
N HIS A 43 -32.53 16.99 8.37
CA HIS A 43 -33.06 16.39 7.14
C HIS A 43 -33.60 14.97 7.32
N PHE A 44 -33.36 14.36 8.49
CA PHE A 44 -33.89 13.05 8.83
C PHE A 44 -34.92 13.19 9.95
N ARG A 45 -36.04 12.46 9.84
CA ARG A 45 -37.00 12.37 10.95
C ARG A 45 -36.28 11.91 12.21
N ALA A 46 -36.70 12.41 13.39
CA ALA A 46 -36.06 12.10 14.67
C ALA A 46 -35.82 10.59 14.87
N GLU A 47 -36.79 9.76 14.49
CA GLU A 47 -36.72 8.28 14.53
C GLU A 47 -35.76 7.61 13.53
N LYS A 48 -35.15 8.34 12.60
CA LYS A 48 -34.25 7.82 11.54
C LYS A 48 -32.83 8.38 11.62
N LYS A 49 -32.55 9.26 12.59
CA LYS A 49 -31.25 9.93 12.74
C LYS A 49 -30.12 8.94 13.02
N ASP A 50 -30.33 8.05 13.99
CA ASP A 50 -29.33 7.03 14.37
C ASP A 50 -29.07 6.07 13.19
N HIS A 51 -30.13 5.68 12.48
CA HIS A 51 -30.01 4.85 11.29
C HIS A 51 -29.21 5.52 10.16
N ALA A 52 -29.42 6.82 9.91
CA ALA A 52 -28.65 7.54 8.89
C ALA A 52 -27.16 7.66 9.26
N LEU A 53 -26.86 7.83 10.55
CA LEU A 53 -25.48 7.86 11.05
C LEU A 53 -24.81 6.48 11.00
N ASP A 54 -25.55 5.41 11.30
CA ASP A 54 -25.08 4.03 11.12
C ASP A 54 -24.76 3.74 9.65
N VAL A 55 -25.61 4.18 8.73
CA VAL A 55 -25.38 4.05 7.28
C VAL A 55 -24.17 4.86 6.84
N LEU A 56 -24.01 6.10 7.34
CA LEU A 56 -22.84 6.93 7.03
C LEU A 56 -21.55 6.29 7.55
N TYR A 57 -21.57 5.79 8.78
CA TYR A 57 -20.45 5.05 9.35
C TYR A 57 -20.12 3.83 8.49
N ALA A 58 -21.12 3.05 8.08
CA ALA A 58 -20.93 1.90 7.21
C ALA A 58 -20.41 2.28 5.81
N ILE A 59 -20.75 3.46 5.29
CA ILE A 59 -20.21 3.96 4.03
C ILE A 59 -18.72 4.33 4.18
N ILE A 60 -18.28 4.80 5.34
CA ILE A 60 -16.89 5.25 5.55
C ILE A 60 -16.00 4.07 5.97
N HIS A 61 -16.48 3.25 6.92
CA HIS A 61 -15.72 2.21 7.61
C HIS A 61 -16.12 0.78 7.22
N GLY A 62 -17.17 0.61 6.41
CA GLY A 62 -17.76 -0.69 6.06
C GLY A 62 -18.74 -1.22 7.11
N GLN A 63 -19.34 -2.38 6.81
CA GLN A 63 -20.05 -3.14 7.85
C GLN A 63 -18.98 -3.66 8.79
N GLY A 64 -18.99 -3.20 10.04
CA GLY A 64 -17.97 -3.54 11.04
C GLY A 64 -17.72 -5.05 11.12
N ARG A 65 -16.57 -5.43 11.70
CA ARG A 65 -16.17 -6.84 11.81
C ARG A 65 -17.35 -7.68 12.34
N GLY A 66 -17.62 -8.80 11.68
CA GLY A 66 -18.52 -9.84 12.19
C GLY A 66 -18.00 -10.40 13.51
N GLU A 67 -18.54 -11.53 13.96
CA GLU A 67 -18.04 -12.18 15.18
C GLU A 67 -16.50 -12.29 15.18
N PRO A 68 -15.84 -12.01 16.32
CA PRO A 68 -14.39 -12.04 16.40
C PRO A 68 -13.88 -13.38 15.89
N GLY A 69 -13.02 -13.35 14.87
CA GLY A 69 -12.29 -14.53 14.43
C GLY A 69 -11.35 -15.03 15.55
N GLU A 70 -10.80 -16.23 15.39
CA GLU A 70 -9.95 -16.86 16.41
C GLU A 70 -8.68 -16.05 16.75
N MET A 71 -8.20 -15.19 15.85
CA MET A 71 -7.00 -14.37 16.04
C MET A 71 -7.30 -12.87 16.01
N GLU A 72 -6.66 -12.13 16.91
CA GLU A 72 -6.74 -10.67 16.93
C GLU A 72 -6.05 -10.05 15.71
N VAL A 73 -6.70 -9.07 15.10
CA VAL A 73 -6.23 -8.40 13.88
C VAL A 73 -6.04 -6.91 14.14
N ASN A 74 -4.84 -6.38 13.87
CA ASN A 74 -4.47 -4.97 14.04
C ASN A 74 -4.50 -4.22 12.69
N VAL A 75 -5.61 -3.56 12.37
CA VAL A 75 -5.81 -2.88 11.06
C VAL A 75 -6.40 -1.49 11.16
N GLU A 76 -6.51 -0.93 12.36
CA GLU A 76 -7.17 0.36 12.55
C GLU A 76 -6.53 1.43 11.66
N ASP A 77 -5.19 1.53 11.67
CA ASP A 77 -4.46 2.51 10.89
C ASP A 77 -4.46 2.21 9.38
N MET A 78 -4.50 0.95 8.98
CA MET A 78 -4.67 0.56 7.57
C MET A 78 -6.07 0.95 7.06
N GLY A 79 -7.11 0.64 7.83
CA GLY A 79 -8.50 0.99 7.54
C GLY A 79 -8.71 2.51 7.50
N LYS A 80 -8.00 3.26 8.34
CA LYS A 80 -8.04 4.73 8.37
C LYS A 80 -7.63 5.37 7.04
N ILE A 81 -6.66 4.79 6.32
CA ILE A 81 -6.26 5.26 4.98
C ILE A 81 -7.42 5.15 4.00
N TYR A 82 -8.07 3.99 3.97
CA TYR A 82 -9.24 3.76 3.13
C TYR A 82 -10.44 4.64 3.54
N ALA A 83 -10.74 4.71 4.83
CA ALA A 83 -11.82 5.55 5.36
C ALA A 83 -11.63 7.03 5.01
N PHE A 84 -10.40 7.53 5.07
CA PHE A 84 -10.08 8.90 4.66
C PHE A 84 -10.34 9.13 3.16
N LYS A 85 -10.00 8.16 2.31
CA LYS A 85 -10.28 8.20 0.87
C LYS A 85 -11.78 8.17 0.56
N ARG A 86 -12.55 7.37 1.31
CA ARG A 86 -14.02 7.37 1.24
C ARG A 86 -14.60 8.72 1.66
N LEU A 87 -14.09 9.33 2.71
CA LEU A 87 -14.51 10.66 3.16
C LEU A 87 -14.19 11.73 2.11
N GLN A 88 -13.01 11.67 1.46
CA GLN A 88 -12.65 12.52 0.33
C GLN A 88 -13.65 12.36 -0.83
N HIS A 89 -14.04 11.13 -1.18
CA HIS A 89 -14.99 10.87 -2.26
C HIS A 89 -16.40 11.41 -1.99
N LEU A 90 -16.79 11.50 -0.70
CA LEU A 90 -18.04 12.13 -0.29
C LEU A 90 -18.00 13.66 -0.36
N ALA A 91 -16.82 14.29 -0.45
CA ALA A 91 -16.73 15.74 -0.58
C ALA A 91 -17.19 16.21 -1.97
N CYS A 92 -17.76 17.41 -2.05
CA CYS A 92 -18.02 18.06 -3.33
C CYS A 92 -16.73 18.11 -4.17
N PRO A 93 -16.78 17.95 -5.50
CA PRO A 93 -15.59 17.90 -6.35
C PRO A 93 -14.60 19.06 -6.11
N ALA A 94 -15.10 20.28 -5.92
CA ALA A 94 -14.29 21.46 -5.63
C ALA A 94 -13.50 21.41 -4.30
N HIS A 95 -13.85 20.50 -3.39
CA HIS A 95 -13.21 20.33 -2.09
C HIS A 95 -12.36 19.06 -2.00
N GLN A 96 -12.39 18.17 -3.00
CA GLN A 96 -11.66 16.90 -2.92
C GLN A 96 -10.14 17.11 -2.85
N ASP A 97 -9.61 18.13 -3.53
CA ASP A 97 -8.17 18.46 -3.52
C ASP A 97 -7.66 18.98 -2.16
N LEU A 98 -8.57 19.34 -1.26
CA LEU A 98 -8.23 19.72 0.11
C LEU A 98 -7.80 18.52 0.95
N PHE A 99 -8.24 17.31 0.59
CA PHE A 99 -7.91 16.10 1.32
C PHE A 99 -6.55 15.57 0.87
N ASN A 100 -5.59 15.58 1.79
CA ASN A 100 -4.23 15.16 1.51
C ASN A 100 -3.70 14.26 2.64
N ILE A 101 -2.90 13.27 2.28
CA ILE A 101 -2.11 12.50 3.24
C ILE A 101 -0.65 12.90 3.03
N LYS A 102 -0.05 13.54 4.03
CA LYS A 102 1.38 13.88 4.03
C LYS A 102 2.11 13.04 5.07
N MET A 103 3.44 13.00 5.00
CA MET A 103 4.22 12.55 6.16
C MET A 103 4.79 13.74 6.89
N ASP A 104 5.03 13.57 8.18
CA ASP A 104 5.80 14.50 8.98
C ASP A 104 7.27 14.58 8.49
N ALA A 105 8.04 15.53 9.04
CA ALA A 105 9.43 15.75 8.61
C ALA A 105 10.34 14.54 8.83
N SER A 106 10.05 13.71 9.85
CA SER A 106 10.84 12.49 10.14
C SER A 106 10.44 11.29 9.29
N GLN A 107 9.39 11.40 8.47
CA GLN A 107 8.80 10.28 7.73
C GLN A 107 8.42 9.09 8.62
N THR A 108 7.90 9.34 9.81
CA THR A 108 7.43 8.29 10.74
C THR A 108 5.92 8.29 10.91
N GLN A 109 5.24 9.40 10.59
CA GLN A 109 3.80 9.53 10.73
C GLN A 109 3.15 10.02 9.45
N PHE A 110 2.02 9.40 9.09
CA PHE A 110 1.10 9.92 8.11
C PHE A 110 0.11 10.87 8.78
N LEU A 111 -0.02 12.07 8.20
CA LEU A 111 -0.90 13.15 8.63
C LEU A 111 -2.07 13.24 7.66
N PHE A 112 -3.27 12.96 8.16
CA PHE A 112 -4.52 13.07 7.40
C PHE A 112 -5.00 14.51 7.47
N MET A 113 -4.90 15.23 6.35
CA MET A 113 -5.11 16.67 6.28
C MET A 113 -6.35 17.05 5.47
N VAL A 114 -7.07 18.04 5.97
CA VAL A 114 -8.15 18.73 5.24
C VAL A 114 -7.80 20.21 5.16
N GLY A 115 -7.41 20.66 3.96
CA GLY A 115 -6.71 21.93 3.78
C GLY A 115 -5.36 21.88 4.51
N ASP A 116 -5.16 22.79 5.46
CA ASP A 116 -3.94 22.86 6.27
C ASP A 116 -4.10 22.23 7.67
N THR A 117 -5.27 21.68 7.98
CA THR A 117 -5.56 21.11 9.30
C THR A 117 -5.34 19.61 9.32
N VAL A 118 -4.53 19.12 10.27
CA VAL A 118 -4.39 17.68 10.55
C VAL A 118 -5.61 17.22 11.36
N ILE A 119 -6.41 16.31 10.80
CA ILE A 119 -7.61 15.76 11.45
C ILE A 119 -7.36 14.41 12.11
N SER A 120 -6.29 13.71 11.74
CA SER A 120 -5.84 12.46 12.35
C SER A 120 -4.41 12.15 11.95
N GLN A 121 -3.80 11.16 12.61
CA GLN A 121 -2.47 10.68 12.29
C GLN A 121 -2.33 9.17 12.55
N SER A 122 -1.33 8.56 11.91
CA SER A 122 -0.97 7.15 12.06
C SER A 122 0.54 7.00 11.96
N LYS A 123 1.16 6.21 12.84
CA LYS A 123 2.57 5.84 12.65
C LYS A 123 2.68 4.84 11.51
N ILE A 124 3.78 4.88 10.78
CA ILE A 124 4.05 3.91 9.73
C ILE A 124 4.17 2.48 10.28
N GLN A 125 4.70 2.31 11.50
CA GLN A 125 4.82 1.00 12.16
C GLN A 125 3.45 0.35 12.42
N ASP A 126 2.46 1.15 12.82
CA ASP A 126 1.11 0.65 13.10
C ASP A 126 0.40 0.24 11.80
N ILE A 127 0.56 1.03 10.72
CA ILE A 127 0.06 0.68 9.38
C ILE A 127 0.69 -0.62 8.88
N LEU A 128 2.00 -0.76 9.04
CA LEU A 128 2.74 -1.93 8.62
C LEU A 128 2.53 -3.14 9.55
N ASN A 129 1.87 -2.96 10.71
CA ASN A 129 1.75 -3.96 11.76
C ASN A 129 3.10 -4.59 12.14
N ILE A 130 4.08 -3.74 12.46
CA ILE A 130 5.42 -4.11 12.92
C ILE A 130 5.66 -3.56 14.33
N SER A 131 6.73 -4.02 15.00
CA SER A 131 7.12 -3.49 16.31
C SER A 131 7.61 -2.05 16.22
N ASP A 132 7.40 -1.25 17.28
CA ASP A 132 7.77 0.18 17.32
C ASP A 132 9.27 0.42 17.06
N ASN A 133 10.12 -0.55 17.41
CA ASN A 133 11.57 -0.47 17.24
C ASN A 133 12.05 -0.88 15.84
N ALA A 134 11.16 -1.36 14.97
CA ALA A 134 11.53 -1.78 13.63
C ALA A 134 11.96 -0.57 12.77
N MET A 135 13.08 -0.72 12.08
CA MET A 135 13.61 0.30 11.19
C MET A 135 12.82 0.33 9.87
N VAL A 136 12.39 1.52 9.47
CA VAL A 136 11.66 1.75 8.23
C VAL A 136 12.48 2.69 7.35
N ALA A 137 12.86 2.22 6.16
CA ALA A 137 13.60 3.03 5.20
C ALA A 137 12.73 4.22 4.72
N SER A 138 13.36 5.38 4.48
CA SER A 138 12.65 6.56 3.98
C SER A 138 12.26 6.39 2.52
N MET A 139 11.07 6.84 2.17
CA MET A 139 10.52 6.74 0.81
C MET A 139 10.63 8.08 0.07
N SER A 140 10.87 7.99 -1.24
CA SER A 140 10.63 9.09 -2.18
C SER A 140 9.13 9.44 -2.23
N ARG A 141 8.81 10.55 -2.91
CA ARG A 141 7.42 10.98 -3.06
C ARG A 141 6.61 9.96 -3.88
N GLU A 142 7.21 9.44 -4.93
CA GLU A 142 6.64 8.47 -5.87
C GLU A 142 6.37 7.13 -5.16
N GLU A 143 7.36 6.62 -4.42
CA GLU A 143 7.23 5.39 -3.63
C GLU A 143 6.14 5.53 -2.56
N ARG A 144 6.09 6.67 -1.87
CA ARG A 144 5.06 6.93 -0.87
C ARG A 144 3.65 6.99 -1.49
N GLN A 145 3.53 7.53 -2.70
CA GLN A 145 2.24 7.55 -3.39
C GLN A 145 1.79 6.13 -3.75
N LEU A 146 2.70 5.28 -4.24
CA LEU A 146 2.39 3.87 -4.52
C LEU A 146 2.07 3.11 -3.23
N PHE A 147 2.84 3.31 -2.16
CA PHE A 147 2.60 2.76 -0.83
C PHE A 147 1.16 3.05 -0.35
N LEU A 148 0.74 4.32 -0.43
CA LEU A 148 -0.61 4.72 -0.01
C LEU A 148 -1.71 4.09 -0.88
N ARG A 149 -1.48 3.92 -2.19
CA ARG A 149 -2.43 3.21 -3.08
C ARG A 149 -2.58 1.73 -2.68
N ILE A 150 -1.46 1.07 -2.33
CA ILE A 150 -1.48 -0.33 -1.87
C ILE A 150 -2.20 -0.42 -0.52
N CYS A 151 -1.92 0.49 0.43
CA CYS A 151 -2.64 0.55 1.70
C CYS A 151 -4.15 0.78 1.52
N GLU A 152 -4.55 1.66 0.59
CA GLU A 152 -5.96 1.89 0.27
C GLU A 152 -6.64 0.61 -0.24
N MET A 153 -5.97 -0.14 -1.12
CA MET A 153 -6.48 -1.43 -1.61
C MET A 153 -6.58 -2.47 -0.49
N ILE A 154 -5.54 -2.64 0.33
CA ILE A 154 -5.57 -3.56 1.47
C ILE A 154 -6.70 -3.18 2.42
N GLY A 155 -6.80 -1.90 2.80
CA GLY A 155 -7.85 -1.39 3.67
C GLY A 155 -9.24 -1.65 3.08
N ALA A 156 -9.46 -1.35 1.80
CA ALA A 156 -10.72 -1.61 1.12
C ALA A 156 -11.10 -3.10 1.15
N THR A 157 -10.16 -3.97 0.79
CA THR A 157 -10.38 -5.42 0.76
C THR A 157 -10.73 -5.95 2.15
N MET A 158 -10.01 -5.53 3.19
CA MET A 158 -10.28 -5.97 4.56
C MET A 158 -11.60 -5.42 5.11
N THR A 159 -12.00 -4.22 4.67
CA THR A 159 -13.26 -3.58 5.07
C THR A 159 -14.49 -4.24 4.45
N TRP A 160 -14.43 -4.59 3.16
CA TRP A 160 -15.60 -5.11 2.43
C TRP A 160 -15.61 -6.63 2.30
N HIS A 161 -14.47 -7.28 2.50
CA HIS A 161 -14.30 -8.72 2.37
C HIS A 161 -13.58 -9.32 3.60
N PRO A 162 -14.11 -9.14 4.82
CA PRO A 162 -13.49 -9.67 6.04
C PRO A 162 -13.34 -11.20 6.02
N GLU A 163 -14.15 -11.91 5.23
CA GLU A 163 -14.06 -13.35 5.01
C GLU A 163 -12.70 -13.79 4.42
N LEU A 164 -12.02 -12.92 3.67
CA LEU A 164 -10.71 -13.23 3.09
C LEU A 164 -9.62 -13.40 4.17
N LEU A 165 -9.81 -12.80 5.33
CA LEU A 165 -8.94 -12.97 6.50
C LEU A 165 -9.20 -14.27 7.25
N GLN A 166 -10.43 -14.79 7.18
CA GLN A 166 -10.82 -16.06 7.81
C GLN A 166 -10.22 -17.26 7.06
N GLY A 167 -10.04 -17.15 5.74
CA GLY A 167 -9.41 -18.18 4.91
C GLY A 167 -7.89 -18.27 5.12
N SER A 168 -7.17 -17.19 4.79
CA SER A 168 -5.72 -17.06 5.01
C SER A 168 -5.21 -15.67 4.58
N VAL A 169 -4.10 -15.21 5.14
CA VAL A 169 -3.38 -13.99 4.67
C VAL A 169 -2.92 -14.10 3.22
N SER A 170 -2.69 -15.32 2.71
CA SER A 170 -2.39 -15.52 1.29
C SER A 170 -3.56 -15.20 0.36
N THR A 171 -4.80 -15.39 0.82
CA THR A 171 -6.00 -15.04 0.03
C THR A 171 -6.14 -13.53 -0.08
N LEU A 172 -5.98 -12.80 1.04
CA LEU A 172 -5.91 -11.33 1.02
C LEU A 172 -4.83 -10.82 0.06
N ARG A 173 -3.59 -11.34 0.20
CA ARG A 173 -2.47 -10.92 -0.65
C ARG A 173 -2.77 -11.13 -2.13
N LYS A 174 -3.32 -12.29 -2.49
CA LYS A 174 -3.69 -12.59 -3.88
C LYS A 174 -4.68 -11.58 -4.46
N GLU A 175 -5.73 -11.22 -3.72
CA GLU A 175 -6.68 -10.21 -4.21
C GLU A 175 -6.02 -8.84 -4.44
N VAL A 176 -5.08 -8.47 -3.58
CA VAL A 176 -4.33 -7.20 -3.71
C VAL A 176 -3.32 -7.25 -4.86
N THR A 177 -2.54 -8.33 -4.97
CA THR A 177 -1.47 -8.46 -5.98
C THR A 177 -1.98 -8.77 -7.39
N SER A 178 -3.14 -9.43 -7.49
CA SER A 178 -3.85 -9.66 -8.76
C SER A 178 -4.69 -8.46 -9.21
N ASN A 179 -4.87 -7.43 -8.37
CA ASN A 179 -5.66 -6.26 -8.72
C ASN A 179 -5.04 -5.47 -9.90
N VAL A 180 -5.84 -5.24 -10.95
CA VAL A 180 -5.38 -4.62 -12.20
C VAL A 180 -4.79 -3.23 -11.99
N GLN A 181 -5.37 -2.42 -11.11
CA GLN A 181 -4.90 -1.05 -10.84
C GLN A 181 -3.59 -1.04 -10.05
N ILE A 182 -3.44 -1.95 -9.09
CA ILE A 182 -2.19 -2.11 -8.34
C ILE A 182 -1.09 -2.64 -9.25
N LYS A 183 -1.38 -3.67 -10.07
CA LYS A 183 -0.44 -4.16 -11.08
C LYS A 183 0.02 -3.04 -12.01
N ALA A 184 -0.90 -2.28 -12.59
CA ALA A 184 -0.57 -1.17 -13.47
C ALA A 184 0.31 -0.12 -12.76
N ALA A 185 -0.04 0.29 -11.54
CA ALA A 185 0.71 1.30 -10.80
C ALA A 185 2.13 0.84 -10.41
N VAL A 186 2.30 -0.43 -10.04
CA VAL A 186 3.62 -1.00 -9.71
C VAL A 186 4.51 -1.08 -10.95
N TYR A 187 3.97 -1.56 -12.08
CA TYR A 187 4.73 -1.63 -13.35
C TYR A 187 5.02 -0.23 -13.91
N GLU A 188 4.08 0.71 -13.89
CA GLU A 188 4.30 2.09 -14.30
C GLU A 188 5.47 2.74 -13.53
N MET A 189 5.56 2.46 -12.22
CA MET A 189 6.65 2.98 -11.40
C MET A 189 7.99 2.26 -11.66
N MET A 190 7.98 0.93 -11.71
CA MET A 190 9.21 0.14 -11.68
C MET A 190 9.72 -0.27 -13.07
N ARG A 191 8.83 -0.56 -14.02
CA ARG A 191 9.14 -1.05 -15.37
C ARG A 191 8.17 -0.44 -16.39
N PRO A 192 8.21 0.89 -16.63
CA PRO A 192 7.18 1.60 -17.40
C PRO A 192 7.02 1.14 -18.85
N ALA A 193 8.06 0.54 -19.44
CA ALA A 193 8.02 0.01 -20.81
C ALA A 193 7.65 -1.49 -20.88
N GLU A 194 7.53 -2.17 -19.73
CA GLU A 194 7.15 -3.59 -19.65
C GLU A 194 5.68 -3.70 -19.23
N ALA A 195 4.87 -4.39 -20.04
CA ALA A 195 3.47 -4.64 -19.70
C ALA A 195 3.35 -5.67 -18.55
N PRO A 196 2.34 -5.58 -17.65
CA PRO A 196 2.18 -6.55 -16.56
C PRO A 196 1.94 -8.01 -16.97
N ASP A 197 1.60 -8.25 -18.24
CA ASP A 197 1.38 -9.56 -18.87
C ASP A 197 2.49 -9.94 -19.88
N HIS A 198 3.60 -9.19 -19.88
CA HIS A 198 4.79 -9.48 -20.68
C HIS A 198 5.23 -10.94 -20.49
N GLN A 199 5.45 -11.66 -21.58
CA GLN A 199 5.92 -13.05 -21.54
C GLN A 199 7.38 -13.10 -21.10
N PHE A 200 7.74 -14.10 -20.29
CA PHE A 200 9.13 -14.19 -19.86
C PHE A 200 10.06 -14.60 -21.01
N ILE A 201 11.32 -14.18 -20.92
CA ILE A 201 12.39 -14.56 -21.83
C ILE A 201 13.14 -15.74 -21.24
N GLU A 202 13.39 -16.79 -22.02
CA GLU A 202 14.11 -17.97 -21.54
C GLU A 202 15.57 -17.62 -21.26
N TRP A 203 16.08 -18.07 -20.11
CA TRP A 203 17.41 -17.75 -19.63
C TRP A 203 18.51 -18.28 -20.54
N GLN A 204 19.44 -17.38 -20.88
CA GLN A 204 20.71 -17.71 -21.50
C GLN A 204 21.82 -17.47 -20.49
N ASP A 205 22.44 -18.55 -19.98
CA ASP A 205 23.46 -18.41 -18.93
C ASP A 205 24.74 -17.78 -19.50
N THR A 206 24.92 -16.51 -19.20
CA THR A 206 26.11 -15.72 -19.57
C THR A 206 26.93 -15.31 -18.34
N LEU A 207 26.54 -15.75 -17.14
CA LEU A 207 27.12 -15.25 -15.89
C LEU A 207 28.20 -16.19 -15.34
N THR A 208 29.30 -15.59 -14.91
CA THR A 208 30.31 -16.22 -14.08
C THR A 208 29.81 -16.44 -12.66
N GLU A 209 30.44 -17.36 -11.92
CA GLU A 209 30.09 -17.61 -10.51
C GLU A 209 30.31 -16.38 -9.61
N ASN A 210 31.29 -15.53 -9.95
CA ASN A 210 31.50 -14.27 -9.24
C ASN A 210 30.34 -13.29 -9.45
N GLU A 211 29.77 -13.22 -10.67
CA GLU A 211 28.61 -12.37 -10.96
C GLU A 211 27.35 -12.91 -10.27
N LYS A 212 27.14 -14.23 -10.26
CA LYS A 212 26.05 -14.86 -9.49
C LYS A 212 26.18 -14.55 -8.00
N SER A 213 27.39 -14.62 -7.44
CA SER A 213 27.66 -14.26 -6.05
C SER A 213 27.43 -12.77 -5.78
N MET A 214 27.75 -11.88 -6.74
CA MET A 214 27.47 -10.44 -6.63
C MET A 214 25.96 -10.16 -6.62
N LEU A 215 25.19 -10.86 -7.45
CA LEU A 215 23.74 -10.71 -7.52
C LEU A 215 23.03 -11.34 -6.33
N ALA A 216 23.65 -12.23 -5.56
CA ALA A 216 23.00 -12.98 -4.48
C ALA A 216 22.32 -12.06 -3.43
N CYS A 217 22.88 -10.88 -3.17
CA CYS A 217 22.32 -9.93 -2.19
C CYS A 217 20.95 -9.37 -2.60
N ILE A 218 20.60 -9.39 -3.89
CA ILE A 218 19.32 -8.85 -4.34
C ILE A 218 18.16 -9.84 -4.10
N ASN A 219 18.44 -11.05 -3.61
CA ASN A 219 17.44 -12.08 -3.33
C ASN A 219 17.85 -12.97 -2.14
N ALA A 220 17.89 -12.40 -0.93
CA ALA A 220 18.12 -13.10 0.33
C ALA A 220 19.40 -13.96 0.36
N GLY A 221 20.48 -13.48 -0.25
CA GLY A 221 21.79 -14.13 -0.25
C GLY A 221 21.90 -15.35 -1.16
N ASN A 222 20.90 -15.62 -2.00
CA ASN A 222 20.90 -16.72 -2.95
C ASN A 222 20.80 -16.22 -4.38
N PHE A 223 21.29 -17.04 -5.33
CA PHE A 223 21.08 -16.83 -6.75
C PHE A 223 20.15 -17.91 -7.31
N ASP A 224 18.97 -17.50 -7.77
CA ASP A 224 18.05 -18.36 -8.52
C ASP A 224 17.48 -17.57 -9.69
N THR A 225 17.83 -18.00 -10.91
CA THR A 225 17.43 -17.40 -12.17
C THR A 225 15.95 -17.07 -12.25
N ILE A 226 15.05 -17.92 -11.74
CA ILE A 226 13.60 -17.71 -11.92
C ILE A 226 13.00 -16.72 -10.91
N THR A 227 13.77 -16.27 -9.90
CA THR A 227 13.30 -15.33 -8.86
C THR A 227 14.20 -14.12 -8.64
N GLN A 228 15.42 -14.12 -9.17
CA GLN A 228 16.45 -13.13 -8.83
C GLN A 228 16.03 -11.67 -9.06
N PHE A 229 15.21 -11.43 -10.08
CA PHE A 229 14.91 -10.08 -10.58
C PHE A 229 13.51 -9.59 -10.20
N CYS A 230 12.75 -10.35 -9.40
CA CYS A 230 11.38 -9.98 -9.00
C CYS A 230 11.29 -8.65 -8.23
N LYS A 231 12.39 -8.17 -7.64
CA LYS A 231 12.47 -6.88 -6.93
C LYS A 231 13.17 -5.79 -7.74
N ILE A 232 13.57 -6.06 -8.99
CA ILE A 232 14.31 -5.10 -9.81
C ILE A 232 13.39 -4.41 -10.81
N GLY A 233 13.41 -3.08 -10.79
CA GLY A 233 12.85 -2.21 -11.81
C GLY A 233 13.94 -1.66 -12.73
N TYR A 234 13.50 -1.16 -13.88
CA TYR A 234 14.36 -0.59 -14.91
C TYR A 234 13.56 0.34 -15.81
N ARG A 235 14.21 1.41 -16.29
CA ARG A 235 13.64 2.34 -17.27
C ARG A 235 14.72 2.88 -18.17
N GLU A 236 14.38 3.14 -19.43
CA GLU A 236 15.28 3.79 -20.38
C GLU A 236 15.08 5.30 -20.36
N VAL A 237 16.18 6.05 -20.22
CA VAL A 237 16.21 7.51 -20.30
C VAL A 237 17.35 7.89 -21.22
N GLN A 238 17.04 8.55 -22.34
CA GLN A 238 18.04 9.00 -23.33
C GLN A 238 18.94 7.87 -23.89
N GLY A 239 18.44 6.63 -23.92
CA GLY A 239 19.17 5.48 -24.45
C GLY A 239 20.00 4.71 -23.42
N GLU A 240 20.06 5.18 -22.17
CA GLU A 240 20.67 4.47 -21.05
C GLU A 240 19.59 3.82 -20.17
N VAL A 241 19.85 2.60 -19.70
CA VAL A 241 18.96 1.90 -18.77
C VAL A 241 19.35 2.21 -17.32
N ALA A 242 18.38 2.67 -16.53
CA ALA A 242 18.56 2.92 -15.11
C ALA A 242 17.82 1.84 -14.30
N PHE A 243 18.56 1.10 -13.48
CA PHE A 243 18.01 0.08 -12.58
C PHE A 243 17.67 0.65 -11.20
N SER A 244 16.67 0.06 -10.56
CA SER A 244 16.31 0.34 -9.17
C SER A 244 15.79 -0.94 -8.50
N MET A 245 15.84 -0.97 -7.17
CA MET A 245 15.19 -2.02 -6.38
C MET A 245 13.87 -1.50 -5.80
N VAL A 246 12.83 -2.32 -5.79
CA VAL A 246 11.54 -1.99 -5.15
C VAL A 246 11.78 -1.70 -3.67
N HIS A 247 11.25 -0.57 -3.19
CA HIS A 247 11.36 -0.17 -1.79
C HIS A 247 10.93 -1.29 -0.82
N PRO A 248 11.64 -1.52 0.30
CA PRO A 248 11.33 -2.59 1.24
C PRO A 248 9.89 -2.58 1.76
N CYS A 249 9.34 -1.40 2.07
CA CYS A 249 7.95 -1.29 2.53
C CYS A 249 6.92 -1.70 1.47
N ILE A 250 7.19 -1.43 0.18
CA ILE A 250 6.31 -1.81 -0.92
C ILE A 250 6.36 -3.33 -1.14
N SER A 251 7.58 -3.89 -1.18
CA SER A 251 7.79 -5.34 -1.25
C SER A 251 7.12 -6.06 -0.08
N TYR A 252 7.25 -5.50 1.13
CA TYR A 252 6.62 -6.01 2.34
C TYR A 252 5.10 -6.02 2.24
N LEU A 253 4.47 -4.89 1.88
CA LEU A 253 3.01 -4.80 1.78
C LEU A 253 2.43 -5.76 0.74
N LEU A 254 3.09 -5.94 -0.39
CA LEU A 254 2.62 -6.83 -1.46
C LEU A 254 2.78 -8.30 -1.08
N HIS A 255 3.92 -8.66 -0.48
CA HIS A 255 4.35 -10.07 -0.46
C HIS A 255 4.41 -10.69 0.92
N THR A 256 4.47 -9.94 2.02
CA THR A 256 4.69 -10.53 3.36
C THR A 256 3.82 -9.94 4.47
N TYR A 257 3.09 -8.85 4.22
CA TYR A 257 2.20 -8.24 5.20
C TYR A 257 1.20 -9.24 5.79
N SER A 258 1.12 -9.23 7.12
CA SER A 258 0.10 -9.94 7.89
C SER A 258 -0.57 -8.96 8.86
N PRO A 259 -1.92 -8.90 8.87
CA PRO A 259 -2.64 -8.01 9.77
C PRO A 259 -2.85 -8.61 11.18
N PHE A 260 -2.44 -9.85 11.42
CA PHE A 260 -2.59 -10.48 12.75
C PHE A 260 -1.70 -9.81 13.80
N ALA A 261 -2.27 -9.45 14.94
CA ALA A 261 -1.58 -8.66 15.97
C ALA A 261 -0.36 -9.41 16.55
N GLU A 262 -0.45 -10.73 16.68
CA GLU A 262 0.62 -11.60 17.18
C GLU A 262 1.83 -11.67 16.23
N PHE A 263 1.68 -11.23 14.97
CA PHE A 263 2.71 -11.36 13.93
C PHE A 263 3.64 -10.15 13.84
N LYS A 264 3.53 -9.16 14.75
CA LYS A 264 4.34 -7.93 14.69
C LYS A 264 5.85 -8.17 14.59
N GLU A 265 6.39 -9.10 15.38
CA GLU A 265 7.82 -9.43 15.35
C GLU A 265 8.21 -10.20 14.09
N THR A 266 7.34 -11.10 13.62
CA THR A 266 7.56 -11.83 12.35
C THR A 266 7.56 -10.87 11.15
N ASN A 267 6.62 -9.94 11.13
CA ASN A 267 6.51 -8.87 10.14
C ASN A 267 7.77 -7.99 10.14
N ALA A 268 8.24 -7.57 11.32
CA ALA A 268 9.48 -6.82 11.46
C ALA A 268 10.69 -7.61 10.94
N GLY A 269 10.74 -8.92 11.22
CA GLY A 269 11.77 -9.81 10.69
C GLY A 269 11.79 -9.89 9.15
N PHE A 270 10.63 -9.91 8.50
CA PHE A 270 10.55 -9.85 7.04
C PHE A 270 11.02 -8.50 6.49
N LEU A 271 10.57 -7.39 7.09
CA LEU A 271 11.00 -6.06 6.66
C LEU A 271 12.51 -5.86 6.84
N ASN A 272 13.09 -6.36 7.93
CA ASN A 272 14.53 -6.30 8.15
C ASN A 272 15.33 -7.04 7.07
N LYS A 273 14.87 -8.21 6.62
CA LYS A 273 15.49 -8.93 5.49
C LYS A 273 15.40 -8.13 4.19
N LEU A 274 14.24 -7.53 3.91
CA LEU A 274 14.06 -6.68 2.72
C LEU A 274 14.92 -5.41 2.78
N ASN A 275 15.07 -4.81 3.96
CA ASN A 275 15.97 -3.68 4.19
C ASN A 275 17.43 -4.08 3.94
N GLN A 276 17.85 -5.27 4.39
CA GLN A 276 19.20 -5.76 4.18
C GLN A 276 19.51 -5.92 2.68
N ASP A 277 18.65 -6.65 1.94
CA ASP A 277 18.81 -6.81 0.49
C ASP A 277 18.86 -5.45 -0.24
N TYR A 278 18.01 -4.51 0.17
CA TYR A 278 17.97 -3.16 -0.40
C TYR A 278 19.25 -2.36 -0.11
N ASN A 279 19.75 -2.40 1.13
CA ASN A 279 21.00 -1.72 1.51
C ASN A 279 22.22 -2.32 0.80
N ASP A 280 22.28 -3.65 0.70
CA ASP A 280 23.38 -4.35 0.02
C ASP A 280 23.38 -4.09 -1.48
N TYR A 281 22.20 -4.01 -2.10
CA TYR A 281 22.05 -3.57 -3.49
C TYR A 281 22.59 -2.15 -3.68
N HIS A 282 22.19 -1.18 -2.84
CA HIS A 282 22.65 0.20 -2.98
C HIS A 282 24.14 0.35 -2.70
N THR A 283 24.68 -0.42 -1.76
CA THR A 283 26.12 -0.45 -1.45
C THR A 283 26.95 -0.94 -2.63
N ASN A 284 26.45 -1.93 -3.37
CA ASN A 284 27.15 -2.56 -4.50
C ASN A 284 26.58 -2.18 -5.88
N LYS A 285 25.74 -1.13 -5.93
CA LYS A 285 24.91 -0.79 -7.09
C LYS A 285 25.72 -0.66 -8.38
N MET A 286 26.89 -0.03 -8.31
CA MET A 286 27.74 0.17 -9.49
C MET A 286 28.27 -1.12 -10.12
N PHE A 287 28.40 -2.20 -9.34
CA PHE A 287 28.82 -3.51 -9.85
C PHE A 287 27.61 -4.35 -10.28
N ILE A 288 26.54 -4.31 -9.50
CA ILE A 288 25.31 -5.04 -9.80
C ILE A 288 24.69 -4.52 -11.10
N ASP A 289 24.58 -3.20 -11.27
CA ASP A 289 23.92 -2.60 -12.43
C ASP A 289 24.63 -2.94 -13.76
N VAL A 290 25.96 -3.08 -13.76
CA VAL A 290 26.71 -3.53 -14.95
C VAL A 290 26.31 -4.94 -15.36
N ILE A 291 26.12 -5.83 -14.38
CA ILE A 291 25.67 -7.21 -14.62
C ILE A 291 24.21 -7.19 -15.09
N LEU A 292 23.35 -6.40 -14.45
CA LEU A 292 21.94 -6.26 -14.84
C LEU A 292 21.79 -5.70 -16.26
N GLU A 293 22.62 -4.74 -16.66
CA GLU A 293 22.62 -4.18 -18.02
C GLU A 293 22.97 -5.25 -19.06
N ASN A 294 24.00 -6.06 -18.81
CA ASN A 294 24.35 -7.17 -19.71
C ASN A 294 23.20 -8.17 -19.85
N ILE A 295 22.58 -8.56 -18.73
CA ILE A 295 21.42 -9.46 -18.75
C ILE A 295 20.25 -8.82 -19.51
N TYR A 296 19.93 -7.57 -19.21
CA TYR A 296 18.85 -6.82 -19.85
C TYR A 296 19.00 -6.75 -21.37
N LEU A 297 20.20 -6.41 -21.87
CA LEU A 297 20.47 -6.29 -23.29
C LEU A 297 20.44 -7.65 -24.02
N THR A 298 20.84 -8.73 -23.34
CA THR A 298 20.83 -10.09 -23.91
C THR A 298 19.46 -10.78 -23.83
N HIS A 299 18.54 -10.27 -23.01
CA HIS A 299 17.20 -10.83 -22.80
C HIS A 299 16.11 -9.87 -23.28
N GLU A 300 16.25 -9.39 -24.52
CA GLU A 300 15.24 -8.58 -25.22
C GLU A 300 14.77 -7.35 -24.41
N ARG A 301 15.69 -6.69 -23.70
CA ARG A 301 15.39 -5.52 -22.86
C ARG A 301 14.37 -5.83 -21.77
N SER A 302 14.50 -6.99 -21.13
CA SER A 302 13.71 -7.40 -19.98
C SER A 302 14.53 -8.19 -18.95
N LEU A 303 14.14 -8.06 -17.68
CA LEU A 303 14.58 -8.97 -16.61
C LEU A 303 13.46 -9.93 -16.16
N HIS A 304 12.32 -9.94 -16.86
CA HIS A 304 11.30 -10.97 -16.71
C HIS A 304 11.80 -12.27 -17.35
N ILE A 305 12.71 -12.94 -16.65
CA ILE A 305 13.44 -14.11 -17.15
C ILE A 305 12.83 -15.39 -16.57
N GLY A 306 12.72 -16.43 -17.38
CA GLY A 306 12.29 -17.75 -16.96
C GLY A 306 13.30 -18.83 -17.30
N LYS A 307 13.08 -20.02 -16.74
CA LYS A 307 13.84 -21.22 -17.06
C LYS A 307 12.91 -22.43 -17.05
N ASN A 308 12.99 -23.28 -18.05
CA ASN A 308 12.18 -24.49 -18.21
C ASN A 308 10.66 -24.18 -18.17
N GLY A 309 10.24 -23.11 -18.84
CA GLY A 309 8.82 -22.74 -18.90
C GLY A 309 8.27 -22.07 -17.63
N CYS A 310 9.13 -21.71 -16.66
CA CYS A 310 8.72 -21.17 -15.37
C CYS A 310 9.45 -19.85 -15.06
N SER A 311 8.72 -18.86 -14.57
CA SER A 311 9.26 -17.56 -14.11
C SER A 311 8.50 -17.08 -12.89
N ARG A 312 9.22 -16.43 -11.97
CA ARG A 312 8.68 -15.62 -10.86
C ARG A 312 9.36 -14.26 -10.80
N ASN A 313 9.96 -13.80 -11.91
CA ASN A 313 10.64 -12.51 -12.02
C ASN A 313 9.71 -11.33 -12.34
N ILE A 314 8.40 -11.58 -12.35
CA ILE A 314 7.37 -10.54 -12.28
C ILE A 314 7.46 -9.77 -10.97
N LEU A 315 7.02 -8.50 -10.99
CA LEU A 315 7.00 -7.66 -9.79
C LEU A 315 5.93 -8.10 -8.77
N LEU A 316 4.80 -8.61 -9.29
CA LEU A 316 3.65 -9.11 -8.55
C LEU A 316 2.71 -9.93 -9.46
N ALA A 317 1.99 -10.89 -8.88
CA ALA A 317 0.92 -11.69 -9.51
C ALA A 317 -0.27 -11.85 -8.57
#